data_AF-A0A2W5V4G7-F1
#
_entry.id   AF-A0A2W5V4G7-F1
#
_cell.length_a   1.000
_cell.length_b   1.000
_cell.length_c   1.000
_cell.angle_alpha   90.00
_cell.angle_beta   90.00
_cell.angle_gamma   90.00
#
_symmetry.space_group_name_H-M   'P 1'
#
loop_
_entity.id
_entity.type
_entity.pdbx_description
1 polymer ?
#
loop_
_entity_poly.entity_id
_entity_poly.type
_entity_poly.pdbx_seq_one_letter_code
_entity_poly.pdbx_strand_id
1 'polypeptide(L)'
;MRGAMSELSTIPTVLTIVGANPDAYAEAVSRVERLLSSRQDELGRLAIDVFVESGDLEALKAELADLAIDFALQPVENRRKRLLIADMDSTIINVECLDELADFAGVKAQVSEITERAMRGELAFEGALRERVGMLKGLSVDALQSCYDQRVRLNPGARTLVTTMAQHGARCALVSGGFTFFTSRVAEAAGFHLNRANTLIERDGTLTGEVGDPILGKEAKLAALREETAALGLTPADALAVGDGANDLAMIEAAGLGVAYRAKPIVAAQADAKVDHTDLTTLLYFQGYKAEEFVS
;
A
#
# COMPACT_ATOMS: atom_id res chain seq x y z
N MET A 1 36.17 15.40 8.43
CA MET A 1 36.22 16.46 7.41
C MET A 1 36.09 15.85 6.01
N ARG A 2 34.86 15.67 5.56
CA ARG A 2 34.43 15.77 4.16
C ARG A 2 33.08 16.44 4.25
N GLY A 3 33.04 17.74 3.99
CA GLY A 3 31.77 18.41 3.73
C GLY A 3 31.25 17.89 2.41
N ALA A 4 30.02 17.38 2.41
CA ALA A 4 29.22 17.39 1.21
C ALA A 4 28.37 18.66 1.32
N MET A 5 28.68 19.64 0.49
CA MET A 5 27.74 20.70 0.16
C MET A 5 26.44 19.99 -0.27
N SER A 6 25.30 20.39 0.30
CA SER A 6 24.02 19.95 -0.24
C SER A 6 23.96 20.40 -1.69
N GLU A 7 24.06 19.44 -2.62
CA GLU A 7 23.68 19.69 -3.99
C GLU A 7 22.20 20.07 -3.95
N LEU A 8 21.91 21.35 -4.15
CA LEU A 8 20.57 21.82 -4.42
C LEU A 8 20.09 21.03 -5.64
N SER A 9 19.16 20.08 -5.40
CA SER A 9 18.51 19.33 -6.46
C SER A 9 17.93 20.33 -7.45
N THR A 10 18.44 20.33 -8.68
CA THR A 10 17.92 21.14 -9.79
C THR A 10 16.62 20.56 -10.37
N ILE A 11 16.14 19.45 -9.80
CA ILE A 11 14.91 18.78 -10.20
C ILE A 11 13.74 19.47 -9.49
N PRO A 12 12.76 20.03 -10.23
CA PRO A 12 11.57 20.62 -9.64
C PRO A 12 10.89 19.60 -8.72
N THR A 13 10.81 19.93 -7.43
CA THR A 13 10.30 19.05 -6.38
C THR A 13 9.02 19.65 -5.82
N VAL A 14 8.10 18.79 -5.40
CA VAL A 14 6.86 19.19 -4.73
C VAL A 14 6.76 18.48 -3.39
N LEU A 15 6.40 19.26 -2.36
CA LEU A 15 5.92 18.76 -1.08
C LEU A 15 4.40 18.73 -1.16
N THR A 16 3.80 17.54 -1.10
CA THR A 16 2.36 17.40 -0.91
C THR A 16 2.09 17.14 0.57
N ILE A 17 1.20 17.92 1.18
CA ILE A 17 0.76 17.75 2.58
C ILE A 17 -0.71 17.37 2.57
N VAL A 18 -1.09 16.36 3.36
CA VAL A 18 -2.47 15.98 3.62
C VAL A 18 -2.71 15.91 5.13
N GLY A 19 -3.58 16.77 5.64
CA GLY A 19 -3.84 16.87 7.07
C GLY A 19 -4.95 15.93 7.55
N ALA A 20 -4.74 15.27 8.70
CA ALA A 20 -5.78 14.45 9.33
C ALA A 20 -6.88 15.28 10.01
N ASN A 21 -6.58 16.53 10.34
CA ASN A 21 -7.53 17.49 10.90
C ASN A 21 -7.12 18.93 10.54
N PRO A 22 -8.04 19.92 10.67
CA PRO A 22 -7.75 21.30 10.32
C PRO A 22 -6.59 21.94 11.10
N ASP A 23 -6.41 21.60 12.38
CA ASP A 23 -5.38 22.21 13.22
C ASP A 23 -3.98 21.73 12.81
N ALA A 24 -3.81 20.41 12.62
CA ALA A 24 -2.56 19.83 12.14
C ALA A 24 -2.22 20.31 10.72
N TYR A 25 -3.23 20.43 9.84
CA TYR A 25 -3.06 21.00 8.51
C TYR A 25 -2.57 22.46 8.56
N ALA A 26 -3.25 23.32 9.31
CA ALA A 26 -2.92 24.72 9.40
C ALA A 26 -1.52 24.94 10.01
N GLU A 27 -1.16 24.16 11.04
CA GLU A 27 0.17 24.19 11.64
C GLU A 27 1.24 23.75 10.64
N ALA A 28 1.01 22.68 9.87
CA ALA A 28 1.94 22.21 8.85
C ALA A 28 2.19 23.28 7.78
N VAL A 29 1.13 23.87 7.22
CA VAL A 29 1.24 24.93 6.21
C VAL A 29 2.02 26.13 6.76
N SER A 30 1.69 26.58 7.97
CA SER A 30 2.40 27.68 8.65
C SER A 30 3.90 27.38 8.85
N ARG A 31 4.26 26.14 9.23
CA ARG A 31 5.67 25.73 9.35
C ARG A 31 6.41 25.82 8.03
N VAL A 32 5.81 25.31 6.94
CA VAL A 32 6.42 25.34 5.60
C VAL A 32 6.56 26.77 5.07
N GLU A 33 5.55 27.62 5.23
CA GLU A 33 5.58 29.01 4.77
C GLU A 33 6.67 29.85 5.45
N ARG A 34 7.06 29.50 6.68
CA ARG A 34 8.19 30.15 7.36
C ARG A 34 9.55 29.76 6.77
N LEU A 35 9.64 28.59 6.14
CA LEU A 35 10.87 28.03 5.62
C LEU A 35 11.07 28.34 4.13
N LEU A 36 9.98 28.40 3.37
CA LEU A 36 10.02 28.49 1.91
C LEU A 36 8.98 29.51 1.40
N SER A 37 9.43 30.44 0.56
CA SER A 37 8.52 31.24 -0.27
C SER A 37 8.37 30.53 -1.61
N SER A 38 7.23 29.90 -1.81
CA SER A 38 7.03 28.98 -2.93
C SER A 38 5.60 29.05 -3.43
N ARG A 39 5.42 28.70 -4.71
CA ARG A 39 4.08 28.51 -5.27
C ARG A 39 3.37 27.41 -4.48
N GLN A 40 2.08 27.61 -4.25
CA GLN A 40 1.21 26.62 -3.63
C GLN A 40 -0.02 26.37 -4.50
N ASP A 41 -0.46 25.12 -4.58
CA ASP A 41 -1.70 24.73 -5.26
C ASP A 41 -2.57 23.91 -4.28
N GLU A 42 -3.78 24.41 -4.00
CA GLU A 42 -4.79 23.67 -3.23
C GLU A 42 -5.29 22.46 -4.02
N LEU A 43 -5.19 21.27 -3.42
CA LEU A 43 -5.66 20.01 -4.01
C LEU A 43 -7.02 19.59 -3.43
N GLY A 44 -7.29 19.92 -2.17
CA GLY A 44 -8.52 19.56 -1.48
C GLY A 44 -8.61 20.28 -0.14
N ARG A 45 -9.70 20.06 0.61
CA ARG A 45 -9.99 20.80 1.85
C ARG A 45 -8.82 20.84 2.86
N LEU A 46 -8.05 19.75 2.95
CA LEU A 46 -6.90 19.59 3.84
C LEU A 46 -5.69 19.04 3.07
N ALA A 47 -5.55 19.40 1.80
CA ALA A 47 -4.51 18.88 0.94
C ALA A 47 -3.93 19.97 0.03
N ILE A 48 -2.61 20.13 0.05
CA ILE A 48 -1.91 21.20 -0.67
C ILE A 48 -0.59 20.70 -1.25
N ASP A 49 -0.26 21.23 -2.43
CA ASP A 49 1.08 21.14 -3.01
C ASP A 49 1.85 22.42 -2.72
N VAL A 50 3.10 22.28 -2.26
CA VAL A 50 4.08 23.36 -2.14
C VAL A 50 5.28 23.05 -3.03
N PHE A 51 5.53 23.89 -4.03
CA PHE A 51 6.59 23.66 -5.01
C PHE A 51 7.94 24.15 -4.48
N VAL A 52 8.88 23.22 -4.24
CA VAL A 52 10.18 23.51 -3.63
C VAL A 52 11.21 23.78 -4.72
N GLU A 53 11.61 25.04 -4.89
CA GLU A 53 12.63 25.46 -5.86
C GLU A 53 14.06 25.30 -5.31
N SER A 54 14.23 25.51 -4.01
CA SER A 54 15.51 25.37 -3.30
C SER A 54 15.24 25.21 -1.81
N GLY A 55 16.02 24.40 -1.10
CA GLY A 55 15.88 24.21 0.34
C GLY A 55 16.49 22.91 0.84
N ASP A 56 16.63 22.79 2.16
CA ASP A 56 17.01 21.54 2.81
C ASP A 56 15.76 20.66 2.97
N LEU A 57 15.63 19.66 2.11
CA LEU A 57 14.49 18.73 2.11
C LEU A 57 14.40 17.93 3.41
N GLU A 58 15.54 17.59 4.02
CA GLU A 58 15.54 16.81 5.26
C GLU A 58 15.13 17.66 6.46
N ALA A 59 15.53 18.94 6.49
CA ALA A 59 15.01 19.89 7.47
C ALA A 59 13.48 20.06 7.33
N LEU A 60 12.98 20.13 6.09
CA LEU A 60 11.54 20.25 5.83
C LEU A 60 10.77 19.02 6.33
N LYS A 61 11.28 17.80 6.10
CA LYS A 61 10.68 16.57 6.66
C LYS A 61 10.67 16.60 8.19
N ALA A 62 11.77 17.01 8.81
CA ALA A 62 11.91 17.04 10.27
C ALA A 62 10.90 18.00 10.93
N GLU A 63 10.62 19.14 10.29
CA GLU A 63 9.65 20.15 10.77
C GLU A 63 8.19 19.68 10.71
N LEU A 64 7.90 18.61 9.96
CA LEU A 64 6.56 18.05 9.79
C LEU A 64 6.35 16.74 10.54
N ALA A 65 7.43 16.11 11.01
CA ALA A 65 7.41 14.73 11.49
C ALA A 65 6.60 14.50 12.78
N ASP A 66 6.38 15.53 13.59
CA ASP A 66 5.61 15.48 14.84
C ASP A 66 4.11 15.82 14.66
N LEU A 67 3.70 16.19 13.44
CA LEU A 67 2.33 16.61 13.16
C LEU A 67 1.46 15.44 12.69
N ALA A 68 0.17 15.51 13.01
CA ALA A 68 -0.84 14.55 12.54
C ALA A 68 -1.23 14.82 11.07
N ILE A 69 -0.25 14.69 10.18
CA ILE A 69 -0.36 14.86 8.73
C ILE A 69 0.38 13.73 8.03
N ASP A 70 0.05 13.50 6.77
CA ASP A 70 0.83 12.66 5.87
C ASP A 70 1.41 13.54 4.76
N PHE A 71 2.65 13.29 4.35
CA PHE A 71 3.28 14.08 3.31
C PHE A 71 4.19 13.25 2.41
N ALA A 72 4.42 13.76 1.20
CA ALA A 72 5.37 13.19 0.24
C ALA A 72 6.22 14.30 -0.38
N LEU A 73 7.52 14.03 -0.53
CA LEU A 73 8.47 14.88 -1.25
C LEU A 73 8.98 14.12 -2.47
N GLN A 74 8.68 14.62 -3.66
CA GLN A 74 9.01 13.92 -4.90
C GLN A 74 9.18 14.89 -6.08
N PRO A 75 9.82 14.46 -7.18
CA PRO A 75 9.84 15.22 -8.42
C PRO A 75 8.43 15.54 -8.92
N VAL A 76 8.25 16.74 -9.49
CA VAL A 76 6.99 17.12 -10.16
C VAL A 76 6.77 16.26 -11.40
N GLU A 77 7.85 15.96 -12.12
CA GLU A 77 7.82 15.12 -13.30
C GLU A 77 7.49 13.66 -12.94
N ASN A 78 6.64 13.03 -13.76
CA ASN A 78 6.20 11.64 -13.58
C ASN A 78 5.56 11.33 -12.20
N ARG A 79 5.02 12.33 -11.50
CA ARG A 79 4.33 12.09 -10.22
C ARG A 79 2.99 11.38 -10.36
N ARG A 80 2.28 11.57 -11.48
CA ARG A 80 1.00 10.89 -11.76
C ARG A 80 1.27 9.52 -12.38
N LYS A 81 1.21 8.48 -11.55
CA LYS A 81 1.61 7.12 -11.91
C LYS A 81 0.56 6.45 -12.81
N ARG A 82 1.04 5.57 -13.68
CA ARG A 82 0.24 4.86 -14.71
C ARG A 82 -0.06 3.41 -14.34
N LEU A 83 0.51 2.92 -13.24
CA LEU A 83 0.21 1.63 -12.64
C LEU A 83 0.04 1.81 -11.13
N LEU A 84 -1.03 1.26 -10.57
CA LEU A 84 -1.16 0.97 -9.15
C LEU A 84 -0.91 -0.51 -8.94
N ILE A 85 0.01 -0.85 -8.04
CA ILE A 85 0.15 -2.21 -7.51
C ILE A 85 0.04 -2.17 -5.99
N ALA A 86 -0.85 -2.97 -5.43
CA ALA A 86 -1.20 -2.89 -4.01
C ALA A 86 -1.21 -4.27 -3.35
N ASP A 87 -0.78 -4.32 -2.09
CA ASP A 87 -1.15 -5.44 -1.22
C ASP A 87 -2.65 -5.43 -0.90
N MET A 88 -3.17 -6.58 -0.49
CA MET A 88 -4.54 -6.73 -0.03
C MET A 88 -4.66 -6.56 1.48
N ASP A 89 -4.18 -7.56 2.23
CA ASP A 89 -4.31 -7.65 3.68
C ASP A 89 -3.67 -6.44 4.35
N SER A 90 -4.30 -5.92 5.40
CA SER A 90 -3.87 -4.73 6.16
C SER A 90 -3.61 -3.43 5.35
N THR A 91 -3.83 -3.45 4.03
CA THR A 91 -3.57 -2.33 3.10
C THR A 91 -4.85 -1.89 2.41
N ILE A 92 -5.37 -2.67 1.45
CA ILE A 92 -6.65 -2.39 0.77
C ILE A 92 -7.83 -2.81 1.65
N ILE A 93 -7.64 -3.80 2.52
CA ILE A 93 -8.63 -4.24 3.51
C ILE A 93 -8.08 -4.14 4.94
N ASN A 94 -8.97 -4.17 5.92
CA ASN A 94 -8.67 -3.92 7.33
C ASN A 94 -8.22 -5.16 8.14
N VAL A 95 -8.05 -6.32 7.49
CA VAL A 95 -7.78 -7.60 8.17
C VAL A 95 -6.70 -8.40 7.47
N GLU A 96 -6.18 -9.40 8.19
CA GLU A 96 -5.37 -10.51 7.67
C GLU A 96 -6.28 -11.71 7.41
N CYS A 97 -6.60 -12.00 6.14
CA CYS A 97 -7.59 -13.04 5.80
C CYS A 97 -7.26 -14.43 6.37
N LEU A 98 -5.98 -14.81 6.43
CA LEU A 98 -5.57 -16.11 6.98
C LEU A 98 -5.82 -16.23 8.49
N ASP A 99 -5.54 -15.17 9.25
CA ASP A 99 -5.76 -15.15 10.70
C ASP A 99 -7.26 -15.15 11.03
N GLU A 100 -8.08 -14.48 10.21
CA GLU A 100 -9.53 -14.51 10.35
C GLU A 100 -10.11 -15.90 10.01
N LEU A 101 -9.61 -16.58 8.97
CA LEU A 101 -9.99 -17.97 8.70
C LEU A 101 -9.59 -18.94 9.81
N ALA A 102 -8.43 -18.72 10.42
CA ALA A 102 -7.97 -19.51 11.55
C ALA A 102 -8.91 -19.37 12.77
N ASP A 103 -9.55 -18.22 12.95
CA ASP A 103 -10.61 -18.00 13.95
C ASP A 103 -11.82 -18.91 13.68
N PHE A 104 -12.31 -18.94 12.44
CA PHE A 104 -13.42 -19.81 12.03
C PHE A 104 -13.09 -21.31 12.18
N ALA A 105 -11.81 -21.68 12.03
CA ALA A 105 -11.34 -23.05 12.25
C ALA A 105 -10.98 -23.36 13.72
N GLY A 106 -11.07 -22.39 14.64
CA GLY A 106 -10.73 -22.59 16.05
C GLY A 106 -9.24 -22.79 16.33
N VAL A 107 -8.36 -22.36 15.41
CA VAL A 107 -6.91 -22.56 15.45
C VAL A 107 -6.11 -21.24 15.38
N LYS A 108 -6.76 -20.11 15.65
CA LYS A 108 -6.16 -18.76 15.56
C LYS A 108 -4.84 -18.66 16.33
N ALA A 109 -4.80 -19.14 17.58
CA ALA A 109 -3.61 -19.03 18.42
C ALA A 109 -2.40 -19.75 17.80
N GLN A 110 -2.60 -20.95 17.25
CA GLN A 110 -1.53 -21.71 16.62
C GLN A 110 -1.07 -21.08 15.30
N VAL A 111 -2.00 -20.56 14.49
CA VAL A 111 -1.69 -19.88 13.23
C VAL A 111 -0.90 -18.60 13.50
N SER A 112 -1.30 -17.81 14.50
CA SER A 112 -0.58 -16.60 14.90
C SER A 112 0.85 -16.90 15.36
N GLU A 113 1.07 -17.97 16.13
CA GLU A 113 2.42 -18.39 16.54
C GLU A 113 3.31 -18.71 15.34
N ILE A 114 2.80 -19.44 14.34
CA ILE A 114 3.53 -19.75 13.10
C ILE A 114 3.81 -18.47 12.30
N THR A 115 2.83 -17.57 12.20
CA THR A 115 2.97 -16.28 11.52
C THR A 115 4.10 -15.46 12.16
N GLU A 116 4.12 -15.34 13.49
CA GLU A 116 5.18 -14.61 14.21
C GLU A 116 6.57 -15.21 13.95
N ARG A 117 6.71 -16.54 13.99
CA ARG A 117 7.97 -17.23 13.69
C ARG A 117 8.43 -17.00 12.25
N ALA A 118 7.52 -17.04 11.28
CA ALA A 118 7.81 -16.74 9.89
C ALA A 118 8.27 -15.29 9.70
N MET A 119 7.64 -14.32 10.38
CA MET A 119 8.03 -12.92 10.33
C MET A 119 9.39 -12.65 10.98
N ARG A 120 9.80 -13.45 11.97
CA ARG A 120 11.16 -13.44 12.54
C ARG A 120 12.21 -14.12 11.65
N GLY A 121 11.79 -14.69 10.51
CA GLY A 121 12.69 -15.40 9.59
C GLY A 121 13.08 -16.80 10.05
N GLU A 122 12.42 -17.34 11.09
CA GLU A 122 12.69 -18.69 11.60
C GLU A 122 12.12 -19.79 10.68
N LEU A 123 11.12 -19.44 9.86
CA LEU A 123 10.48 -20.33 8.90
C LEU A 123 10.50 -19.72 7.50
N ALA A 124 10.81 -20.55 6.50
CA ALA A 124 10.64 -20.16 5.11
C ALA A 124 9.16 -19.89 4.82
N PHE A 125 8.85 -18.80 4.10
CA PHE A 125 7.48 -18.34 3.84
C PHE A 125 6.58 -19.46 3.32
N GLU A 126 7.04 -20.21 2.31
CA GLU A 126 6.26 -21.28 1.70
C GLU A 126 5.92 -22.39 2.71
N GLY A 127 6.91 -22.82 3.50
CA GLY A 127 6.71 -23.81 4.56
C GLY A 127 5.72 -23.34 5.62
N ALA A 128 5.88 -22.10 6.09
CA ALA A 128 4.98 -21.49 7.07
C ALA A 128 3.55 -21.33 6.52
N LEU A 129 3.39 -21.00 5.23
CA LEU A 129 2.08 -20.92 4.60
C LEU A 129 1.40 -22.30 4.52
N ARG A 130 2.12 -23.32 4.03
CA ARG A 130 1.59 -24.69 3.96
C ARG A 130 1.21 -25.22 5.35
N GLU A 131 2.02 -24.95 6.36
CA GLU A 131 1.74 -25.34 7.74
C GLU A 131 0.43 -24.71 8.25
N ARG A 132 0.30 -23.38 8.11
CA ARG A 132 -0.92 -22.64 8.54
C ARG A 132 -2.17 -23.08 7.77
N VAL A 133 -2.08 -23.28 6.45
CA VAL A 133 -3.21 -23.74 5.64
C VAL A 133 -3.57 -25.19 5.95
N GLY A 134 -2.60 -26.03 6.27
CA GLY A 134 -2.84 -27.39 6.75
C GLY A 134 -3.74 -27.44 7.99
N MET A 135 -3.67 -26.43 8.85
CA MET A 135 -4.53 -26.31 10.03
C MET A 135 -6.00 -26.00 9.70
N LEU A 136 -6.29 -25.54 8.48
CA LEU A 136 -7.64 -25.23 8.01
C LEU A 136 -8.34 -26.43 7.38
N LYS A 137 -7.70 -27.61 7.35
CA LYS A 137 -8.27 -28.83 6.73
C LYS A 137 -9.64 -29.18 7.33
N GLY A 138 -10.61 -29.39 6.46
CA GLY A 138 -11.99 -29.72 6.82
C GLY A 138 -12.88 -28.50 7.10
N LEU A 139 -12.34 -27.28 7.07
CA LEU A 139 -13.15 -26.07 7.15
C LEU A 139 -14.08 -25.99 5.93
N SER A 140 -15.37 -25.69 6.15
CA SER A 140 -16.35 -25.53 5.07
C SER A 140 -15.99 -24.34 4.18
N VAL A 141 -16.21 -24.45 2.86
CA VAL A 141 -16.09 -23.33 1.92
C VAL A 141 -17.06 -22.19 2.28
N ASP A 142 -18.20 -22.49 2.91
CA ASP A 142 -19.12 -21.47 3.41
C ASP A 142 -18.50 -20.58 4.50
N ALA A 143 -17.48 -21.08 5.21
CA ALA A 143 -16.73 -20.29 6.18
C ALA A 143 -15.86 -19.23 5.49
N LEU A 144 -15.38 -19.47 4.27
CA LEU A 144 -14.67 -18.45 3.48
C LEU A 144 -15.59 -17.26 3.19
N GLN A 145 -16.80 -17.55 2.73
CA GLN A 145 -17.80 -16.52 2.43
C GLN A 145 -18.24 -15.80 3.72
N SER A 146 -18.49 -16.54 4.79
CA SER A 146 -18.82 -15.97 6.10
C SER A 146 -17.72 -15.06 6.63
N CYS A 147 -16.45 -15.45 6.48
CA CYS A 147 -15.29 -14.64 6.84
C CYS A 147 -15.26 -13.33 6.03
N TYR A 148 -15.44 -13.42 4.71
CA TYR A 148 -15.50 -12.24 3.85
C TYR A 148 -16.62 -11.28 4.28
N ASP A 149 -17.85 -11.78 4.41
CA ASP A 149 -19.02 -10.94 4.73
C ASP A 149 -18.92 -10.30 6.12
N GLN A 150 -18.38 -11.04 7.10
CA GLN A 150 -18.35 -10.58 8.50
C GLN A 150 -17.13 -9.73 8.84
N ARG A 151 -15.96 -10.01 8.26
CA ARG A 151 -14.68 -9.45 8.72
C ARG A 151 -14.03 -8.50 7.72
N VAL A 152 -14.18 -8.74 6.42
CA VAL A 152 -13.46 -7.99 5.38
C VAL A 152 -14.17 -6.67 5.07
N ARG A 153 -13.49 -5.55 5.27
CA ARG A 153 -13.92 -4.22 4.87
C ARG A 153 -12.80 -3.55 4.08
N LEU A 154 -13.17 -2.84 3.02
CA LEU A 154 -12.23 -1.94 2.34
C LEU A 154 -11.76 -0.88 3.32
N ASN A 155 -10.46 -0.63 3.37
CA ASN A 155 -9.94 0.52 4.10
C ASN A 155 -10.48 1.81 3.48
N PRO A 156 -10.68 2.88 4.28
CA PRO A 156 -11.22 4.14 3.77
C PRO A 156 -10.37 4.65 2.60
N GLY A 157 -11.05 5.16 1.56
CA GLY A 157 -10.41 5.63 0.33
C GLY A 157 -10.00 4.55 -0.68
N ALA A 158 -10.01 3.24 -0.34
CA ALA A 158 -9.51 2.19 -1.24
C ALA A 158 -10.22 2.18 -2.60
N ARG A 159 -11.55 2.18 -2.59
CA ARG A 159 -12.35 2.21 -3.82
C ARG A 159 -12.06 3.47 -4.62
N THR A 160 -12.13 4.64 -3.97
CA THR A 160 -11.88 5.95 -4.60
C THR A 160 -10.50 6.02 -5.23
N LEU A 161 -9.45 5.56 -4.55
CA LEU A 161 -8.10 5.47 -5.08
C LEU A 161 -8.09 4.69 -6.40
N VAL A 162 -8.62 3.47 -6.38
CA VAL A 162 -8.53 2.54 -7.50
C VAL A 162 -9.39 3.02 -8.67
N THR A 163 -10.62 3.43 -8.43
CA THR A 163 -11.55 3.90 -9.48
C THR A 163 -11.08 5.21 -10.10
N THR A 164 -10.53 6.14 -9.31
CA THR A 164 -9.98 7.40 -9.81
C THR A 164 -8.76 7.14 -10.69
N MET A 165 -7.81 6.35 -10.22
CA MET A 165 -6.64 6.00 -11.03
C MET A 165 -7.03 5.28 -12.34
N ALA A 166 -7.99 4.33 -12.26
CA ALA A 166 -8.49 3.62 -13.43
C ALA A 166 -9.17 4.55 -14.45
N GLN A 167 -10.02 5.47 -13.99
CA GLN A 167 -10.69 6.45 -14.85
C GLN A 167 -9.69 7.38 -15.57
N HIS A 168 -8.56 7.66 -14.93
CA HIS A 168 -7.47 8.45 -15.50
C HIS A 168 -6.43 7.59 -16.27
N GLY A 169 -6.78 6.35 -16.62
CA GLY A 169 -6.02 5.52 -17.54
C GLY A 169 -4.89 4.70 -16.91
N ALA A 170 -4.80 4.66 -15.57
CA ALA A 170 -3.86 3.77 -14.90
C ALA A 170 -4.38 2.32 -14.87
N ARG A 171 -3.46 1.36 -15.00
CA ARG A 171 -3.74 -0.04 -14.70
C ARG A 171 -3.69 -0.22 -13.18
N CYS A 172 -4.55 -1.07 -12.61
CA CYS A 172 -4.60 -1.31 -11.16
C CYS A 172 -4.55 -2.80 -10.89
N ALA A 173 -3.58 -3.23 -10.09
CA ALA A 173 -3.29 -4.61 -9.75
C ALA A 173 -3.29 -4.85 -8.24
N LEU A 174 -4.04 -5.86 -7.80
CA LEU A 174 -4.02 -6.34 -6.41
C LEU A 174 -3.18 -7.61 -6.32
N VAL A 175 -2.06 -7.58 -5.62
CA VAL A 175 -1.14 -8.73 -5.53
C VAL A 175 -0.92 -9.05 -4.06
N SER A 176 -1.31 -10.25 -3.63
CA SER A 176 -1.31 -10.63 -2.23
C SER A 176 -0.72 -12.03 -2.00
N GLY A 177 -0.12 -12.23 -0.83
CA GLY A 177 0.22 -13.56 -0.32
C GLY A 177 -0.97 -14.31 0.27
N GLY A 178 -2.14 -13.67 0.36
CA GLY A 178 -3.41 -14.26 0.76
C GLY A 178 -3.99 -15.16 -0.33
N PHE A 179 -5.32 -15.23 -0.44
CA PHE A 179 -6.00 -16.23 -1.28
C PHE A 179 -6.88 -15.65 -2.39
N THR A 180 -6.97 -16.36 -3.52
CA THR A 180 -7.76 -15.99 -4.72
C THR A 180 -9.24 -15.80 -4.42
N PHE A 181 -9.79 -16.57 -3.47
CA PHE A 181 -11.16 -16.39 -2.97
C PHE A 181 -11.42 -14.94 -2.50
N PHE A 182 -10.51 -14.36 -1.72
CA PHE A 182 -10.66 -13.02 -1.16
C PHE A 182 -10.24 -11.95 -2.16
N THR A 183 -9.06 -12.10 -2.76
CA THR A 183 -8.51 -11.11 -3.68
C THR A 183 -9.41 -10.84 -4.88
N SER A 184 -10.10 -11.86 -5.43
CA SER A 184 -11.06 -11.65 -6.52
C SER A 184 -12.25 -10.76 -6.11
N ARG A 185 -12.83 -11.02 -4.93
CA ARG A 185 -13.95 -10.23 -4.39
C ARG A 185 -13.53 -8.82 -3.99
N VAL A 186 -12.37 -8.68 -3.35
CA VAL A 186 -11.80 -7.37 -2.99
C VAL A 186 -11.47 -6.56 -4.24
N ALA A 187 -10.90 -7.21 -5.26
CA ALA A 187 -10.62 -6.58 -6.53
C ALA A 187 -11.90 -6.05 -7.19
N GLU A 188 -12.96 -6.85 -7.23
CA GLU A 188 -14.27 -6.41 -7.73
C GLU A 188 -14.84 -5.24 -6.91
N ALA A 189 -14.83 -5.34 -5.58
CA ALA A 189 -15.39 -4.33 -4.69
C ALA A 189 -14.67 -2.97 -4.78
N ALA A 190 -13.33 -2.99 -4.89
CA ALA A 190 -12.51 -1.78 -5.00
C ALA A 190 -12.35 -1.29 -6.45
N GLY A 191 -12.56 -2.13 -7.46
CA GLY A 191 -12.45 -1.78 -8.88
C GLY A 191 -11.09 -2.08 -9.52
N PHE A 192 -10.32 -3.03 -8.96
CA PHE A 192 -9.05 -3.46 -9.56
C PHE A 192 -9.28 -4.20 -10.87
N HIS A 193 -8.33 -4.05 -11.80
CA HIS A 193 -8.42 -4.69 -13.11
C HIS A 193 -7.89 -6.13 -13.14
N LEU A 194 -7.01 -6.46 -12.19
CA LEU A 194 -6.44 -7.79 -12.04
C LEU A 194 -6.11 -8.06 -10.58
N ASN A 195 -6.10 -9.33 -10.22
CA ASN A 195 -5.65 -9.81 -8.93
C ASN A 195 -4.76 -11.04 -9.07
N ARG A 196 -3.83 -11.23 -8.14
CA ARG A 196 -2.94 -12.39 -8.05
C ARG A 196 -2.79 -12.80 -6.59
N ALA A 197 -2.98 -14.09 -6.30
CA ALA A 197 -2.92 -14.63 -4.94
C ALA A 197 -2.68 -16.15 -4.94
N ASN A 198 -2.44 -16.72 -3.76
CA ASN A 198 -2.39 -18.17 -3.57
C ASN A 198 -3.78 -18.79 -3.71
N THR A 199 -3.87 -20.08 -4.02
CA THR A 199 -5.15 -20.78 -4.14
C THR A 199 -5.31 -21.79 -3.01
N LEU A 200 -6.43 -21.75 -2.28
CA LEU A 200 -6.82 -22.82 -1.36
C LEU A 200 -7.41 -23.97 -2.17
N ILE A 201 -7.01 -25.20 -1.88
CA ILE A 201 -7.55 -26.37 -2.56
C ILE A 201 -8.83 -26.84 -1.85
N GLU A 202 -9.90 -26.96 -2.63
CA GLU A 202 -11.23 -27.34 -2.16
C GLU A 202 -11.59 -28.74 -2.68
N ARG A 203 -12.24 -29.55 -1.85
CA ARG A 203 -12.83 -30.84 -2.24
C ARG A 203 -14.09 -31.10 -1.43
N ASP A 204 -15.15 -31.52 -2.12
CA ASP A 204 -16.44 -31.89 -1.52
C ASP A 204 -17.01 -30.81 -0.57
N GLY A 205 -16.85 -29.53 -0.93
CA GLY A 205 -17.35 -28.39 -0.14
C GLY A 205 -16.49 -28.01 1.07
N THR A 206 -15.28 -28.57 1.21
CA THR A 206 -14.37 -28.28 2.32
C THR A 206 -12.94 -28.00 1.85
N LEU A 207 -12.15 -27.31 2.66
CA LEU A 207 -10.72 -27.11 2.42
C LEU A 207 -9.94 -28.40 2.65
N THR A 208 -9.04 -28.76 1.74
CA THR A 208 -8.19 -29.96 1.89
C THR A 208 -7.02 -29.73 2.85
N GLY A 209 -6.73 -28.47 3.18
CA GLY A 209 -5.53 -28.06 3.90
C GLY A 209 -4.30 -27.89 2.99
N GLU A 210 -4.48 -27.90 1.68
CA GLU A 210 -3.41 -27.74 0.69
C GLU A 210 -3.49 -26.36 0.01
N VAL A 211 -2.32 -25.82 -0.35
CA VAL A 211 -2.17 -24.60 -1.15
C VAL A 211 -1.75 -25.01 -2.55
N GLY A 212 -2.41 -24.45 -3.56
CA GLY A 212 -2.08 -24.67 -4.96
C GLY A 212 -0.73 -24.09 -5.36
N ASP A 213 -0.03 -24.78 -6.25
CA ASP A 213 1.25 -24.34 -6.81
C ASP A 213 1.05 -23.53 -8.12
N PRO A 214 1.92 -22.54 -8.41
CA PRO A 214 3.03 -22.08 -7.55
C PRO A 214 2.54 -21.16 -6.42
N ILE A 215 3.21 -21.24 -5.26
CA ILE A 215 2.96 -20.32 -4.14
C ILE A 215 3.59 -18.95 -4.44
N LEU A 216 2.80 -17.90 -4.33
CA LEU A 216 3.23 -16.51 -4.42
C LEU A 216 3.96 -16.11 -3.13
N GLY A 217 5.29 -16.17 -3.19
CA GLY A 217 6.20 -15.65 -2.17
C GLY A 217 6.40 -14.14 -2.22
N LYS A 218 7.36 -13.65 -1.42
CA LYS A 218 7.70 -12.21 -1.33
C LYS A 218 8.17 -11.62 -2.68
N GLU A 219 8.76 -12.43 -3.55
CA GLU A 219 9.22 -12.03 -4.87
C GLU A 219 8.07 -11.81 -5.86
N ALA A 220 6.88 -12.37 -5.59
CA ALA A 220 5.75 -12.32 -6.52
C ALA A 220 5.24 -10.89 -6.75
N LYS A 221 5.29 -10.03 -5.72
CA LYS A 221 4.88 -8.62 -5.83
C LYS A 221 5.81 -7.82 -6.74
N LEU A 222 7.12 -7.97 -6.56
CA LEU A 222 8.13 -7.35 -7.44
C LEU A 222 8.08 -7.92 -8.86
N ALA A 223 7.88 -9.23 -9.02
CA ALA A 223 7.71 -9.85 -10.33
C ALA A 223 6.48 -9.29 -11.05
N ALA A 224 5.33 -9.22 -10.36
CA ALA A 224 4.11 -8.64 -10.90
C ALA A 224 4.29 -7.16 -11.29
N LEU A 225 4.95 -6.35 -10.46
CA LEU A 225 5.29 -4.96 -10.82
C LEU A 225 6.07 -4.89 -12.14
N ARG A 226 7.10 -5.72 -12.30
CA ARG A 226 7.92 -5.74 -13.51
C ARG A 226 7.15 -6.24 -14.73
N GLU A 227 6.32 -7.27 -14.57
CA GLU A 227 5.52 -7.82 -15.66
C GLU A 227 4.45 -6.84 -16.13
N GLU A 228 3.70 -6.23 -15.21
CA GLU A 228 2.62 -5.29 -15.56
C GLU A 228 3.18 -4.00 -16.16
N THR A 229 4.30 -3.48 -15.64
CA THR A 229 4.96 -2.32 -16.27
C THR A 229 5.48 -2.65 -17.66
N ALA A 230 6.16 -3.78 -17.84
CA ALA A 230 6.63 -4.21 -19.17
C ALA A 230 5.49 -4.40 -20.17
N ALA A 231 4.36 -5.01 -19.74
CA ALA A 231 3.18 -5.20 -20.58
C ALA A 231 2.55 -3.88 -21.07
N LEU A 232 2.75 -2.79 -20.34
CA LEU A 232 2.27 -1.44 -20.67
C LEU A 232 3.32 -0.59 -21.41
N GLY A 233 4.52 -1.13 -21.66
CA GLY A 233 5.65 -0.37 -22.20
C GLY A 233 6.18 0.69 -21.21
N LEU A 234 6.03 0.41 -19.91
CA LEU A 234 6.45 1.26 -18.79
C LEU A 234 7.63 0.65 -18.05
N THR A 235 8.13 1.42 -17.10
CA THR A 235 9.12 0.97 -16.11
C THR A 235 8.51 1.01 -14.70
N PRO A 236 9.12 0.35 -13.70
CA PRO A 236 8.73 0.51 -12.30
C PRO A 236 8.63 1.97 -11.82
N ALA A 237 9.39 2.90 -12.41
CA ALA A 237 9.31 4.34 -12.08
C ALA A 237 7.93 4.97 -12.40
N ASP A 238 7.15 4.34 -13.27
CA ASP A 238 5.81 4.79 -13.67
C ASP A 238 4.70 4.20 -12.78
N ALA A 239 5.08 3.45 -11.73
CA ALA A 239 4.15 2.78 -10.83
C ALA A 239 4.10 3.46 -9.44
N LEU A 240 2.91 3.37 -8.83
CA LEU A 240 2.65 3.53 -7.41
C LEU A 240 2.56 2.14 -6.79
N ALA A 241 3.37 1.86 -5.78
CA ALA A 241 3.29 0.66 -4.95
C ALA A 241 2.82 1.01 -3.54
N VAL A 242 1.89 0.23 -2.97
CA VAL A 242 1.44 0.42 -1.59
C VAL A 242 1.33 -0.91 -0.83
N GLY A 243 1.80 -0.91 0.42
CA GLY A 243 1.75 -2.05 1.33
C GLY A 243 2.07 -1.66 2.77
N ASP A 244 1.90 -2.58 3.72
CA ASP A 244 2.15 -2.36 5.15
C ASP A 244 3.31 -3.21 5.71
N GLY A 245 3.66 -4.29 5.00
CA GLY A 245 4.48 -5.38 5.51
C GLY A 245 5.88 -5.47 4.89
N ALA A 246 6.78 -6.20 5.55
CA ALA A 246 8.15 -6.41 5.05
C ALA A 246 8.18 -7.25 3.75
N ASN A 247 7.12 -8.00 3.46
CA ASN A 247 6.88 -8.70 2.20
C ASN A 247 6.61 -7.75 1.02
N ASP A 248 6.29 -6.47 1.29
CA ASP A 248 6.07 -5.45 0.25
C ASP A 248 7.31 -4.66 -0.13
N LEU A 249 8.33 -4.64 0.74
CA LEU A 249 9.51 -3.79 0.59
C LEU A 249 10.11 -3.84 -0.81
N ALA A 250 10.31 -5.04 -1.36
CA ALA A 250 10.92 -5.19 -2.68
C ALA A 250 10.10 -4.53 -3.81
N MET A 251 8.77 -4.49 -3.68
CA MET A 251 7.89 -3.80 -4.63
C MET A 251 7.83 -2.29 -4.37
N ILE A 252 7.79 -1.89 -3.08
CA ILE A 252 7.79 -0.50 -2.63
C ILE A 252 9.06 0.21 -3.10
N GLU A 253 10.24 -0.36 -2.82
CA GLU A 253 11.55 0.22 -3.19
C GLU A 253 11.77 0.29 -4.70
N ALA A 254 11.12 -0.59 -5.47
CA ALA A 254 11.28 -0.64 -6.92
C ALA A 254 10.36 0.33 -7.66
N ALA A 255 9.25 0.75 -7.06
CA ALA A 255 8.28 1.64 -7.68
C ALA A 255 8.80 3.08 -7.72
N GLY A 256 8.28 3.90 -8.64
CA GLY A 256 8.62 5.33 -8.67
C GLY A 256 7.87 6.19 -7.65
N LEU A 257 6.92 5.59 -6.93
CA LEU A 257 6.37 6.08 -5.68
C LEU A 257 5.98 4.86 -4.84
N GLY A 258 6.84 4.47 -3.91
CA GLY A 258 6.59 3.43 -2.93
C GLY A 258 6.02 4.01 -1.64
N VAL A 259 4.84 3.54 -1.22
CA VAL A 259 4.15 4.08 -0.03
C VAL A 259 3.88 3.02 1.01
N ALA A 260 4.26 3.33 2.24
CA ALA A 260 3.93 2.56 3.43
C ALA A 260 2.56 2.98 3.99
N TYR A 261 1.58 2.09 4.03
CA TYR A 261 0.25 2.38 4.61
C TYR A 261 0.11 1.76 6.00
N ARG A 262 -0.01 2.59 7.05
CA ARG A 262 -0.11 2.15 8.46
C ARG A 262 0.90 1.06 8.81
N ALA A 263 2.09 1.18 8.24
CA ALA A 263 3.04 0.10 8.09
C ALA A 263 3.88 -0.12 9.34
N LYS A 264 4.57 -1.26 9.39
CA LYS A 264 5.59 -1.50 10.42
C LYS A 264 6.74 -0.50 10.27
N PRO A 265 7.44 -0.11 11.35
CA PRO A 265 8.51 0.89 11.29
C PRO A 265 9.60 0.60 10.26
N ILE A 266 9.94 -0.68 10.06
CA ILE A 266 10.94 -1.11 9.06
C ILE A 266 10.52 -0.78 7.62
N VAL A 267 9.22 -0.83 7.33
CA VAL A 267 8.65 -0.54 6.01
C VAL A 267 8.56 0.97 5.81
N ALA A 268 8.02 1.67 6.81
CA ALA A 268 7.92 3.13 6.79
C ALA A 268 9.27 3.84 6.63
N ALA A 269 10.36 3.27 7.14
CA ALA A 269 11.70 3.82 7.01
C ALA A 269 12.33 3.64 5.62
N GLN A 270 11.81 2.74 4.79
CA GLN A 270 12.34 2.43 3.46
C GLN A 270 11.46 2.93 2.30
N ALA A 271 10.20 3.28 2.58
CA ALA A 271 9.28 3.84 1.59
C ALA A 271 9.60 5.31 1.27
N ASP A 272 9.21 5.76 0.08
CA ASP A 272 9.35 7.17 -0.35
C ASP A 272 8.43 8.09 0.47
N ALA A 273 7.25 7.58 0.83
CA ALA A 273 6.27 8.25 1.65
C ALA A 273 5.52 7.25 2.54
N LYS A 274 4.79 7.78 3.52
CA LYS A 274 3.94 6.99 4.42
C LYS A 274 2.59 7.64 4.63
N VAL A 275 1.60 6.81 4.95
CA VAL A 275 0.25 7.23 5.35
C VAL A 275 -0.06 6.61 6.71
N ASP A 276 0.09 7.43 7.75
CA ASP A 276 -0.12 7.04 9.15
C ASP A 276 -1.44 7.60 9.71
N HIS A 277 -1.83 8.80 9.27
CA HIS A 277 -2.90 9.56 9.94
C HIS A 277 -4.20 9.63 9.15
N THR A 278 -4.13 9.59 7.82
CA THR A 278 -5.27 9.76 6.91
C THR A 278 -5.70 8.41 6.30
N ASP A 279 -6.21 8.44 5.07
CA ASP A 279 -6.72 7.28 4.36
C ASP A 279 -6.10 7.12 2.97
N LEU A 280 -6.53 6.11 2.20
CA LEU A 280 -5.92 5.78 0.91
C LEU A 280 -6.15 6.84 -0.18
N THR A 281 -7.06 7.81 0.02
CA THR A 281 -7.19 8.95 -0.91
C THR A 281 -5.97 9.86 -0.90
N THR A 282 -5.16 9.82 0.16
CA THR A 282 -3.86 10.52 0.24
C THR A 282 -2.91 10.14 -0.90
N LEU A 283 -2.99 8.90 -1.40
CA LEU A 283 -2.19 8.47 -2.53
C LEU A 283 -2.58 9.16 -3.85
N LEU A 284 -3.83 9.64 -3.97
CA LEU A 284 -4.25 10.48 -5.09
C LEU A 284 -3.66 11.88 -4.95
N TYR A 285 -3.71 12.47 -3.74
CA TYR A 285 -3.12 13.79 -3.49
C TYR A 285 -1.61 13.78 -3.74
N PHE A 286 -0.87 12.75 -3.28
CA PHE A 286 0.55 12.62 -3.57
C PHE A 286 0.84 12.59 -5.08
N GLN A 287 -0.08 12.10 -5.91
CA GLN A 287 0.07 12.10 -7.37
C GLN A 287 -0.42 13.41 -8.04
N GLY A 288 -0.79 14.41 -7.24
CA GLY A 288 -1.29 15.70 -7.70
C GLY A 288 -2.71 15.67 -8.26
N TYR A 289 -3.53 14.70 -7.85
CA TYR A 289 -4.97 14.76 -8.14
C TYR A 289 -5.63 15.77 -7.21
N LYS A 290 -6.57 16.54 -7.75
CA LYS A 290 -7.47 17.39 -6.95
C LYS A 290 -8.68 16.60 -6.52
N ALA A 291 -9.29 16.98 -5.40
CA ALA A 291 -10.49 16.35 -4.85
C ALA A 291 -11.66 16.34 -5.84
N GLU A 292 -11.75 17.33 -6.74
CA GLU A 292 -12.74 17.39 -7.80
C GLU A 292 -12.55 16.33 -8.91
N GLU A 293 -11.36 15.73 -9.01
CA GLU A 293 -11.06 14.64 -9.94
C GLU A 293 -11.44 13.26 -9.35
N PHE A 294 -11.78 13.17 -8.06
CA PHE A 294 -12.01 11.89 -7.40
C PHE A 294 -13.33 11.25 -7.84
N VAL A 295 -13.30 9.93 -8.01
CA VAL A 295 -14.42 9.11 -8.47
C VAL A 295 -14.95 8.27 -7.31
N SER A 296 -16.23 8.41 -6.98
CA SER A 296 -16.89 7.72 -5.86
C SER A 296 -17.63 6.46 -6.27
#